data_AF-A0A9E2AWK3-F1
#
_entry.id   AF-A0A9E2AWK3-F1
#
_cell.length_a   1.000
_cell.length_b   1.000
_cell.length_c   1.000
_cell.angle_alpha   90.00
_cell.angle_beta   90.00
_cell.angle_gamma   90.00
#
_symmetry.space_group_name_H-M   'P 1'
#
loop_
_entity.id
_entity.type
_entity.pdbx_description
1 polymer ?
#
loop_
_entity_poly.entity_id
_entity_poly.type
_entity_poly.pdbx_seq_one_letter_code
_entity_poly.pdbx_strand_id
1 'polypeptide(L)' 'LLQGRYEVEEDKVIPSKDSTIIMYTEQHYLSGNTLLSSDGFLVGDQMNLGSGRAKVISNKKGELILKTQ' A
#
# COMPACT_ATOMS: atom_id res chain seq x y z
N LEU A 1 -7.21 7.06 -1.47
CA LEU A 1 -8.36 6.13 -1.29
C LEU A 1 -7.84 4.69 -1.37
N LEU A 2 -8.34 3.78 -0.54
CA LEU A 2 -7.95 2.35 -0.53
C LEU A 2 -9.12 1.49 -1.01
N GLN A 3 -8.83 0.46 -1.81
CA GLN A 3 -9.80 -0.52 -2.27
C GLN A 3 -9.24 -1.93 -2.08
N GLY A 4 -10.04 -2.86 -1.56
CA GLY A 4 -9.64 -4.25 -1.37
C GLY A 4 -10.33 -4.90 -0.18
N ARG A 5 -9.79 -6.05 0.26
CA ARG A 5 -10.26 -6.75 1.46
C ARG A 5 -9.40 -6.36 2.66
N TYR A 6 -9.93 -5.49 3.50
CA TYR A 6 -9.32 -5.05 4.73
C TYR A 6 -10.40 -4.70 5.74
N GLU A 7 -10.02 -4.72 7.00
CA GLU A 7 -10.80 -4.18 8.10
C GLU A 7 -10.16 -2.87 8.58
N VAL A 8 -10.95 -2.03 9.22
CA VAL A 8 -10.46 -0.82 9.88
C VAL A 8 -10.77 -0.98 11.34
N GLU A 9 -9.73 -1.09 12.16
CA GLU A 9 -9.84 -1.10 13.62
C GLU A 9 -9.15 0.15 14.16
N GLU A 10 -9.91 0.97 14.89
CA GLU A 10 -9.47 2.30 15.32
C GLU A 10 -8.98 3.12 14.12
N ASP A 11 -7.68 3.41 14.07
CA ASP A 11 -7.01 4.16 12.99
C ASP A 11 -6.05 3.28 12.17
N LYS A 12 -6.20 1.95 12.23
CA LYS A 12 -5.33 0.99 11.55
C LYS A 12 -6.08 0.22 10.48
N VAL A 13 -5.46 0.14 9.30
CA VAL A 13 -5.88 -0.77 8.23
C VAL A 13 -5.33 -2.16 8.54
N ILE A 14 -6.23 -3.13 8.65
CA ILE A 14 -5.88 -4.54 8.84
C ILE A 14 -6.18 -5.26 7.52
N PRO A 15 -5.18 -5.41 6.63
CA PRO A 15 -5.40 -6.14 5.39
C PRO A 15 -5.70 -7.60 5.67
N SER A 16 -6.70 -8.17 4.98
CA SER A 16 -6.89 -9.62 5.02
C SER A 16 -5.68 -10.33 4.43
N LYS A 17 -5.33 -11.51 4.95
CA LYS A 17 -4.25 -12.33 4.43
C LYS A 17 -4.48 -12.69 2.95
N ASP A 18 -3.40 -12.73 2.16
CA ASP A 18 -3.41 -13.09 0.73
C ASP A 18 -4.40 -12.26 -0.11
N SER A 19 -4.70 -11.03 0.29
CA SER A 19 -5.59 -10.13 -0.43
C SER A 19 -4.84 -9.17 -1.34
N THR A 20 -5.58 -8.61 -2.30
CA THR A 20 -5.08 -7.54 -3.16
C THR A 20 -5.67 -6.23 -2.69
N ILE A 21 -4.80 -5.25 -2.45
CA ILE A 21 -5.15 -3.89 -2.07
C ILE A 21 -4.71 -2.95 -3.18
N ILE A 22 -5.60 -2.09 -3.64
CA ILE A 22 -5.32 -1.01 -4.58
C ILE A 22 -5.30 0.28 -3.78
N MET A 23 -4.18 0.97 -3.83
CA MET A 23 -4.00 2.29 -3.22
C MET A 23 -3.93 3.32 -4.32
N TYR A 24 -4.87 4.26 -4.31
CA TYR A 24 -4.90 5.36 -5.25
C TYR A 24 -3.96 6.48 -4.77
N THR A 25 -2.90 6.74 -5.54
CA THR A 25 -1.74 7.57 -5.18
C THR A 25 -1.63 8.84 -6.02
N GLU A 26 -2.76 9.48 -6.34
CA GLU A 26 -2.80 10.85 -6.88
C GLU A 26 -1.70 11.70 -6.20
N GLN A 27 -0.77 12.21 -7.01
CA GLN A 27 0.70 12.15 -6.82
C GLN A 27 1.33 13.01 -5.70
N HIS A 28 0.59 13.36 -4.64
CA HIS A 28 1.06 14.31 -3.60
C HIS A 28 0.90 13.88 -2.13
N TYR A 29 0.31 12.71 -1.82
CA TYR A 29 -0.06 12.39 -0.43
C TYR A 29 0.95 11.58 0.39
N LEU A 30 2.10 11.19 -0.17
CA LEU A 30 3.04 10.31 0.54
C LEU A 30 4.31 11.02 1.06
N SER A 31 4.27 12.35 1.12
CA SER A 31 5.35 13.17 1.68
C SER A 31 5.06 13.48 3.15
N GLY A 32 5.29 12.51 4.03
CA GLY A 32 5.12 12.76 5.46
C GLY A 32 5.34 11.51 6.27
N ASN A 33 6.59 11.32 6.69
CA ASN A 33 7.03 10.37 7.69
C ASN A 33 7.20 8.94 7.17
N THR A 34 8.41 8.73 6.61
CA THR A 34 9.13 7.45 6.63
C THR A 34 8.53 6.38 5.71
N LEU A 35 9.04 6.26 4.48
CA LEU A 35 9.19 4.98 3.72
C LEU A 35 9.49 5.16 2.21
N LEU A 36 9.58 6.38 1.66
CA LEU A 36 9.81 6.55 0.22
C LEU A 36 11.19 7.12 -0.04
N SER A 37 12.13 6.25 -0.41
CA SER A 37 13.28 6.66 -1.20
C SER A 37 12.80 7.38 -2.46
N SER A 38 13.56 8.35 -2.93
CA SER A 38 13.28 9.27 -4.05
C SER A 38 12.83 8.60 -5.36
N ASP A 39 12.90 7.28 -5.45
CA ASP A 39 12.70 6.49 -6.66
C ASP A 39 11.30 5.88 -6.78
N GLY A 40 10.42 6.09 -5.78
CA GLY A 40 9.06 5.52 -5.76
C GLY A 40 9.03 4.00 -5.51
N PHE A 41 7.84 3.44 -5.37
CA PHE A 41 7.65 1.99 -5.15
C PHE A 41 7.96 1.18 -6.41
N LEU A 42 8.87 0.23 -6.37
CA LEU A 42 9.13 -0.69 -7.47
C LEU A 42 8.31 -1.97 -7.30
N VAL A 43 7.97 -2.61 -8.42
CA VAL A 43 7.37 -3.95 -8.38
C VAL A 43 8.37 -4.91 -7.74
N GLY A 44 7.96 -5.56 -6.65
CA GLY A 44 8.85 -6.36 -5.83
C GLY A 44 9.02 -5.84 -4.41
N ASP A 45 8.89 -4.52 -4.22
CA ASP A 45 9.13 -3.88 -2.93
C ASP A 45 8.18 -4.40 -1.86
N GLN A 46 8.69 -4.48 -0.64
CA GLN A 46 7.91 -4.81 0.54
C GLN A 46 7.68 -3.55 1.37
N MET A 47 6.46 -3.39 1.86
CA MET A 47 6.08 -2.30 2.75
C MET A 47 5.12 -2.78 3.83
N ASN A 48 5.07 -2.02 4.92
CA ASN A 48 4.03 -2.20 5.92
C ASN A 48 2.74 -1.53 5.41
N LEU A 49 1.62 -2.25 5.52
CA LEU A 49 0.28 -1.73 5.28
C LEU A 49 -0.54 -1.92 6.55
N GLY A 50 -0.59 -0.85 7.35
CA GLY A 50 -1.14 -0.88 8.71
C GLY A 50 -0.41 -1.90 9.59
N SER A 51 -1.09 -2.94 10.06
CA SER A 51 -0.49 -4.02 10.87
C SER A 51 0.14 -5.16 10.06
N GLY A 52 -0.12 -5.23 8.75
CA GLY A 52 0.35 -6.29 7.87
C GLY A 52 1.54 -5.92 6.99
N ARG A 53 2.14 -6.92 6.34
CA ARG A 53 3.12 -6.72 5.25
C ARG A 53 2.46 -6.91 3.90
N ALA A 54 2.88 -6.09 2.95
CA ALA A 54 2.43 -6.20 1.57
C ALA A 54 3.60 -6.04 0.60
N LYS A 55 3.47 -6.69 -0.56
CA LYS A 55 4.40 -6.63 -1.67
C LYS A 55 3.77 -5.85 -2.82
N VAL A 56 4.52 -4.93 -3.42
CA VAL A 56 4.10 -4.21 -4.63
C VAL A 56 4.10 -5.18 -5.81
N ILE A 57 2.93 -5.33 -6.45
CA ILE A 57 2.77 -6.16 -7.65
C ILE A 57 2.50 -5.31 -8.91
N SER A 58 2.09 -4.06 -8.74
CA SER A 58 2.02 -3.07 -9.83
C SER A 58 2.18 -1.66 -9.28
N ASN A 59 2.97 -0.83 -9.96
CA ASN A 59 3.02 0.60 -9.74
C ASN A 59 2.75 1.29 -11.09
N LYS A 60 1.58 1.89 -11.22
CA LYS A 60 1.18 2.71 -12.37
C LYS A 60 0.81 4.09 -11.87
N LYS A 61 0.83 5.08 -12.77
CA LYS A 61 0.47 6.46 -12.41
C LYS A 61 -0.94 6.50 -11.77
N GLY A 62 -1.00 6.92 -10.50
CA GLY A 62 -2.24 7.05 -9.74
C GLY A 62 -2.71 5.78 -9.03
N GLU A 63 -2.06 4.63 -9.25
CA GLU A 63 -2.46 3.33 -8.68
C GLU A 63 -1.26 2.49 -8.26
N LEU A 64 -1.22 2.13 -6.98
CA LEU A 64 -0.31 1.13 -6.43
C LEU A 64 -1.10 -0.12 -6.05
N ILE A 65 -0.76 -1.25 -6.67
CA ILE A 65 -1.39 -2.54 -6.36
C ILE A 65 -0.45 -3.35 -5.47
N LEU A 66 -0.97 -3.76 -4.33
CA LEU A 66 -0.28 -4.47 -3.26
C LEU A 66 -0.89 -5.86 -3.05
N LYS A 67 -0.04 -6.86 -2.80
CA LYS A 67 -0.42 -8.21 -2.36
C LYS A 67 -0.03 -8.39 -0.91
N THR A 68 -0.97 -8.69 -0.04
CA THR A 68 -0.73 -8.87 1.40
C THR A 68 -0.27 -10.30 1.69
N GLN A 69 0.45 -10.46 2.80
CA GLN A 69 1.03 -11.74 3.27
C GLN A 69 0.43 -12.18 4.60
#